data_AF-A0A9D8ELD5-F1
#
_entry.id   AF-A0A9D8ELD5-F1
#
_cell.length_a   1.000
_cell.length_b   1.000
_cell.length_c   1.000
_cell.angle_alpha   90.00
_cell.angle_beta   90.00
_cell.angle_gamma   90.00
#
_symmetry.space_group_name_H-M   'P 1'
#
loop_
_entity.id
_entity.type
_entity.pdbx_description
1 polymer ?
#
loop_
_entity_poly.entity_id
_entity_poly.type
_entity_poly.pdbx_seq_one_letter_code
_entity_poly.pdbx_strand_id
1 'polypeptide(L)'
;MVQHPLFNLEEIFDRPLKKYELFFSTLDLSILDKESLVGRKPISRSAIVRALIFKNLKSISSLSDLSSELYERPALSQILGFEPGDRPIPVERFSCFLKDTDNKILQQVRVSLARKLISLGIIKGKYLSIDSCPILANVRQNNLKTNVKSRFKKERPPKNDSDCRIGVFPTFVHDEKRVDFFWG
;
A
#
# COMPACT_ATOMS: atom_id res chain seq x y z
N MET A 1 -14.48 -4.04 -26.92
CA MET A 1 -15.75 -3.29 -26.95
C MET A 1 -16.24 -3.24 -25.52
N VAL A 2 -16.18 -2.08 -24.87
CA VAL A 2 -16.59 -1.95 -23.46
C VAL A 2 -18.11 -1.85 -23.45
N GLN A 3 -18.79 -2.90 -22.99
CA GLN A 3 -20.22 -2.81 -22.68
C GLN A 3 -20.35 -2.15 -21.31
N HIS A 4 -20.72 -0.87 -21.31
CA HIS A 4 -21.19 -0.23 -20.09
C HIS A 4 -22.56 -0.84 -19.74
N PRO A 5 -22.77 -1.31 -18.51
CA PRO A 5 -24.07 -1.82 -18.10
C PRO A 5 -25.14 -0.74 -18.26
N LEU A 6 -26.26 -1.08 -18.90
CA LEU A 6 -27.38 -0.16 -19.17
C LEU A 6 -28.04 0.36 -17.88
N PHE A 7 -27.92 -0.40 -16.78
CA PHE A 7 -28.36 -0.04 -15.45
C PHE A 7 -27.31 -0.47 -14.44
N ASN A 8 -26.79 0.46 -13.65
CA ASN A 8 -25.94 0.15 -12.52
C ASN A 8 -26.81 0.13 -11.25
N LEU A 9 -27.13 -1.06 -10.74
CA LEU A 9 -27.88 -1.22 -9.48
C LEU A 9 -27.18 -0.51 -8.32
N GLU A 10 -25.85 -0.38 -8.38
CA GLU A 10 -25.06 0.35 -7.40
C GLU A 10 -25.26 1.88 -7.51
N GLU A 11 -25.61 2.46 -8.66
CA GLU A 11 -25.90 3.91 -8.75
C GLU A 11 -27.18 4.31 -8.03
N ILE A 12 -28.14 3.39 -7.93
CA ILE A 12 -29.46 3.62 -7.33
C ILE A 12 -29.36 3.62 -5.79
N PHE A 13 -28.45 2.82 -5.22
CA PHE A 13 -28.36 2.59 -3.78
C PHE A 13 -27.04 3.06 -3.14
N ASP A 14 -25.93 3.17 -3.89
CA ASP A 14 -24.59 3.39 -3.33
C ASP A 14 -24.04 4.83 -3.52
N ARG A 15 -24.53 5.76 -2.69
CA ARG A 15 -23.80 7.01 -2.35
C ARG A 15 -22.30 6.82 -2.00
N PRO A 16 -21.84 5.70 -1.38
CA PRO A 16 -20.42 5.51 -1.07
C PRO A 16 -19.48 5.38 -2.28
N LEU A 17 -19.90 4.88 -3.44
CA LEU A 17 -18.99 4.65 -4.57
C LEU A 17 -18.50 5.96 -5.21
N LYS A 18 -19.38 6.97 -5.32
CA LYS A 18 -19.02 8.32 -5.80
C LYS A 18 -17.91 8.97 -4.97
N LYS A 19 -17.82 8.64 -3.66
CA LYS A 19 -16.73 9.15 -2.81
C LYS A 19 -15.38 8.55 -3.23
N TYR A 20 -15.35 7.26 -3.56
CA TYR A 20 -14.12 6.61 -4.04
C TYR A 20 -13.73 7.11 -5.42
N GLU A 21 -14.69 7.29 -6.31
CA GLU A 21 -14.45 7.88 -7.63
C GLU A 21 -13.81 9.27 -7.51
N LEU A 22 -14.41 10.16 -6.71
CA LEU A 22 -13.84 11.48 -6.46
C LEU A 22 -12.46 11.39 -5.81
N PHE A 23 -12.28 10.52 -4.81
CA PHE A 23 -10.99 10.32 -4.15
C PHE A 23 -9.90 9.88 -5.13
N PHE A 24 -10.15 8.84 -5.93
CA PHE A 24 -9.16 8.30 -6.86
C PHE A 24 -8.95 9.20 -8.09
N SER A 25 -9.89 10.07 -8.44
CA SER A 25 -9.71 11.09 -9.49
C SER A 25 -8.63 12.12 -9.13
N THR A 26 -8.43 12.41 -7.84
CA THR A 26 -7.40 13.35 -7.38
C THR A 26 -6.01 12.74 -7.33
N LEU A 27 -5.92 11.41 -7.37
CA LEU A 27 -4.68 10.66 -7.20
C LEU A 27 -4.00 10.46 -8.56
N ASP A 28 -2.97 11.26 -8.80
CA ASP A 28 -2.11 11.12 -9.97
C ASP A 28 -1.07 10.00 -9.76
N LEU A 29 -1.23 8.93 -10.53
CA LEU A 29 -0.39 7.72 -10.51
C LEU A 29 0.31 7.47 -11.85
N SER A 30 0.29 8.44 -12.77
CA SER A 30 0.85 8.32 -14.13
C SER A 30 2.28 7.78 -14.17
N ILE A 31 3.09 8.09 -13.16
CA ILE A 31 4.48 7.62 -12.98
C ILE A 31 4.58 6.07 -12.97
N LEU A 32 3.53 5.37 -12.57
CA LEU A 32 3.52 3.92 -12.43
C LEU A 32 3.18 3.19 -13.72
N ASP A 33 2.43 3.82 -14.61
CA ASP A 33 2.00 3.17 -15.84
C ASP A 33 3.15 3.16 -16.85
N LYS A 34 3.68 1.95 -17.09
CA LYS A 34 4.62 1.70 -18.18
C LYS A 34 3.83 1.15 -19.34
N GLU A 35 3.79 1.88 -20.45
CA GLU A 35 3.18 1.40 -21.67
C GLU A 35 3.99 0.22 -22.23
N SER A 36 3.36 -0.95 -22.32
CA SER A 36 3.92 -2.07 -23.08
C SER A 36 3.56 -1.88 -24.55
N LEU A 37 4.56 -1.70 -25.40
CA LEU A 37 4.37 -1.49 -26.84
C LEU A 37 3.97 -2.78 -27.60
N VAL A 38 4.15 -3.97 -27.00
CA VAL A 38 3.95 -5.26 -27.67
C VAL A 38 3.31 -6.28 -26.72
N GLY A 39 2.34 -7.05 -27.25
CA GLY A 39 1.71 -8.19 -26.57
C GLY A 39 0.41 -7.85 -25.84
N ARG A 40 -0.07 -8.79 -25.01
CA ARG A 40 -1.27 -8.59 -24.18
C ARG A 40 -1.00 -7.47 -23.17
N LYS A 41 -1.86 -6.45 -23.17
CA LYS A 41 -1.73 -5.33 -22.21
C LYS A 41 -1.71 -5.88 -20.78
N PRO A 42 -0.67 -5.57 -19.99
CA PRO A 42 -0.64 -5.94 -18.59
C PRO A 42 -1.71 -5.15 -17.82
N ILE A 43 -2.15 -5.71 -16.70
CA ILE A 43 -2.96 -4.97 -15.72
C ILE A 43 -2.25 -3.67 -15.34
N SER A 44 -2.98 -2.55 -15.33
CA SER A 44 -2.45 -1.25 -14.96
C SER A 44 -1.86 -1.28 -13.54
N ARG A 45 -0.65 -0.74 -13.40
CA ARG A 45 0.01 -0.61 -12.09
C ARG A 45 -0.70 0.44 -11.24
N SER A 46 -1.20 1.51 -11.86
CA SER A 46 -2.05 2.49 -11.19
C SER A 46 -3.30 1.85 -10.61
N ALA A 47 -3.97 0.96 -11.34
CA ALA A 47 -5.14 0.24 -10.85
C ALA A 47 -4.83 -0.65 -9.64
N ILE A 48 -3.69 -1.36 -9.67
CA ILE A 48 -3.21 -2.16 -8.54
C ILE A 48 -2.98 -1.29 -7.29
N VAL A 49 -2.33 -0.14 -7.43
CA VAL A 49 -2.12 0.78 -6.31
C VAL A 49 -3.43 1.32 -5.76
N ARG A 50 -4.38 1.71 -6.62
CA ARG A 50 -5.71 2.15 -6.20
C ARG A 50 -6.44 1.06 -5.41
N ALA A 51 -6.41 -0.19 -5.86
CA ALA A 51 -6.99 -1.32 -5.13
C ALA A 51 -6.30 -1.58 -3.79
N LEU A 52 -4.97 -1.46 -3.70
CA LEU A 52 -4.25 -1.60 -2.43
C LEU A 52 -4.57 -0.46 -1.45
N ILE A 53 -4.74 0.77 -1.94
CA ILE A 53 -5.24 1.89 -1.12
C ILE A 53 -6.66 1.61 -0.65
N PHE A 54 -7.53 1.15 -1.55
CA PHE A 54 -8.90 0.77 -1.20
C PHE A 54 -8.95 -0.32 -0.12
N LYS A 55 -8.11 -1.36 -0.23
CA LYS A 55 -7.93 -2.40 0.79
C LYS A 55 -7.67 -1.80 2.17
N ASN A 56 -6.77 -0.82 2.26
CA ASN A 56 -6.45 -0.13 3.51
C ASN A 56 -7.60 0.77 4.00
N LEU A 57 -8.30 1.47 3.09
CA LEU A 57 -9.45 2.31 3.44
C LEU A 57 -10.62 1.49 4.00
N LYS A 58 -10.83 0.28 3.48
CA LYS A 58 -11.86 -0.66 3.94
C LYS A 58 -11.40 -1.59 5.05
N SER A 59 -10.13 -1.52 5.47
CA SER A 59 -9.53 -2.44 6.44
C SER A 59 -9.68 -3.93 6.06
N ILE A 60 -9.65 -4.23 4.76
CA ILE A 60 -9.69 -5.61 4.27
C ILE A 60 -8.37 -6.28 4.67
N SER A 61 -8.45 -7.46 5.30
CA SER A 61 -7.29 -8.12 5.90
C SER A 61 -6.41 -8.81 4.83
N SER A 62 -7.00 -9.58 3.92
CA SER A 62 -6.26 -10.40 2.94
C SER A 62 -6.32 -9.86 1.50
N LEU A 63 -5.39 -10.32 0.65
CA LEU A 63 -5.41 -10.01 -0.79
C LEU A 63 -6.46 -10.85 -1.53
N SER A 64 -6.82 -12.02 -1.01
CA SER A 64 -7.89 -12.86 -1.56
C SER A 64 -9.24 -12.19 -1.40
N ASP A 65 -9.52 -11.62 -0.21
CA ASP A 65 -10.76 -10.89 0.04
C ASP A 65 -10.86 -9.66 -0.86
N LEU A 66 -9.74 -8.96 -1.09
CA LEU A 66 -9.68 -7.85 -2.06
C LEU A 66 -10.03 -8.33 -3.48
N SER A 67 -9.49 -9.47 -3.91
CA SER A 67 -9.81 -10.05 -5.22
C SER A 67 -11.29 -10.40 -5.34
N SER A 68 -11.89 -10.99 -4.30
CA SER A 68 -13.32 -11.31 -4.27
C SER A 68 -14.18 -10.05 -4.30
N GLU A 69 -13.84 -9.03 -3.51
CA GLU A 69 -14.60 -7.77 -3.46
C GLU A 69 -14.62 -7.06 -4.83
N LEU A 70 -13.50 -7.07 -5.56
CA LEU A 70 -13.41 -6.48 -6.89
C LEU A 70 -14.18 -7.28 -7.95
N TYR A 71 -14.36 -8.59 -7.73
CA TYR A 71 -15.14 -9.45 -8.60
C TYR A 71 -16.65 -9.30 -8.34
N GLU A 72 -17.04 -9.22 -7.07
CA GLU A 72 -18.43 -9.04 -6.65
C GLU A 72 -18.98 -7.64 -6.99
N ARG A 73 -18.12 -6.62 -7.05
CA ARG A 73 -18.51 -5.23 -7.37
C ARG A 73 -17.83 -4.71 -8.65
N PRO A 74 -18.42 -4.97 -9.83
CA PRO A 74 -17.85 -4.54 -11.11
C PRO A 74 -17.68 -3.03 -11.25
N ALA A 75 -18.58 -2.20 -10.72
CA ALA A 75 -18.46 -0.74 -10.86
C ALA A 75 -17.30 -0.20 -10.01
N LEU A 76 -17.07 -0.75 -8.82
CA LEU A 76 -15.88 -0.45 -8.02
C LEU A 76 -14.60 -0.83 -8.77
N SER A 77 -14.58 -2.01 -9.40
CA SER A 77 -13.46 -2.47 -10.22
C SER A 77 -13.14 -1.47 -11.35
N GLN A 78 -14.18 -0.97 -12.01
CA GLN A 78 -14.06 0.05 -13.06
C GLN A 78 -13.55 1.40 -12.52
N ILE A 79 -14.05 1.87 -11.37
CA ILE A 79 -13.58 3.10 -10.71
C ILE A 79 -12.08 3.02 -10.40
N LEU A 80 -11.62 1.86 -9.94
CA LEU A 80 -10.21 1.64 -9.64
C LEU A 80 -9.34 1.53 -10.89
N GLY A 81 -9.94 1.34 -12.08
CA GLY A 81 -9.25 1.27 -13.37
C GLY A 81 -8.96 -0.14 -13.85
N PHE A 82 -9.65 -1.15 -13.31
CA PHE A 82 -9.63 -2.50 -13.87
C PHE A 82 -10.72 -2.66 -14.94
N GLU A 83 -10.48 -3.59 -15.86
CA GLU A 83 -11.52 -4.05 -16.78
C GLU A 83 -12.32 -5.16 -16.09
N PRO A 84 -13.63 -4.98 -15.84
CA PRO A 84 -14.47 -6.06 -15.32
C PRO A 84 -14.46 -7.22 -16.31
N GLY A 85 -14.27 -8.44 -15.81
CA GLY A 85 -14.28 -9.64 -16.62
C GLY A 85 -14.84 -10.83 -15.86
N ASP A 86 -15.03 -11.95 -16.57
CA ASP A 86 -15.68 -13.15 -16.04
C ASP A 86 -14.88 -13.89 -14.96
N ARG A 87 -13.66 -13.42 -14.65
CA ARG A 87 -12.77 -14.05 -13.67
C ARG A 87 -12.24 -13.02 -12.69
N PRO A 88 -12.08 -13.39 -11.40
CA PRO A 88 -11.46 -12.52 -10.41
C PRO A 88 -10.00 -12.22 -10.78
N ILE A 89 -9.51 -11.06 -10.32
CA ILE A 89 -8.13 -10.65 -10.54
C ILE A 89 -7.21 -11.57 -9.71
N PRO A 90 -6.26 -12.29 -10.32
CA PRO A 90 -5.43 -13.23 -9.57
C PRO A 90 -4.65 -12.53 -8.45
N VAL A 91 -4.61 -13.14 -7.26
CA VAL A 91 -3.94 -12.61 -6.06
C VAL A 91 -2.45 -12.38 -6.32
N GLU A 92 -1.86 -13.20 -7.18
CA GLU A 92 -0.47 -13.15 -7.61
C GLU A 92 -0.13 -11.79 -8.25
N ARG A 93 -1.10 -11.13 -8.90
CA ARG A 93 -0.89 -9.81 -9.50
C ARG A 93 -0.60 -8.76 -8.44
N PHE A 94 -1.31 -8.82 -7.31
CA PHE A 94 -1.07 -7.93 -6.17
C PHE A 94 0.23 -8.29 -5.45
N SER A 95 0.50 -9.58 -5.21
CA SER A 95 1.69 -10.00 -4.47
C SER A 95 2.98 -9.77 -5.27
N CYS A 96 3.00 -10.05 -6.58
CA CYS A 96 4.12 -9.71 -7.46
C CYS A 96 4.34 -8.19 -7.49
N PHE A 97 3.28 -7.39 -7.59
CA PHE A 97 3.42 -5.94 -7.56
C PHE A 97 4.09 -5.44 -6.26
N LEU A 98 3.66 -5.94 -5.10
CA LEU A 98 4.25 -5.57 -3.81
C LEU A 98 5.71 -6.01 -3.67
N LYS A 99 6.09 -7.12 -4.30
CA LYS A 99 7.45 -7.66 -4.25
C LYS A 99 8.41 -6.95 -5.21
N ASP A 100 7.94 -6.66 -6.42
CA ASP A 100 8.80 -6.22 -7.53
C ASP A 100 8.86 -4.70 -7.68
N THR A 101 7.94 -3.96 -7.05
CA THR A 101 7.89 -2.49 -7.18
C THR A 101 8.82 -1.83 -6.18
N ASP A 102 9.74 -1.00 -6.68
CA ASP A 102 10.61 -0.19 -5.82
C ASP A 102 9.77 0.83 -5.03
N ASN A 103 9.92 0.80 -3.70
CA ASN A 103 9.29 1.74 -2.77
C ASN A 103 9.59 3.20 -3.14
N LYS A 104 10.73 3.50 -3.76
CA LYS A 104 11.08 4.86 -4.20
C LYS A 104 9.98 5.51 -5.04
N ILE A 105 9.30 4.75 -5.89
CA ILE A 105 8.22 5.27 -6.73
C ILE A 105 7.03 5.70 -5.87
N LEU A 106 6.64 4.88 -4.88
CA LEU A 106 5.57 5.21 -3.94
C LEU A 106 5.94 6.42 -3.07
N GLN A 107 7.21 6.54 -2.68
CA GLN A 107 7.72 7.71 -1.96
C GLN A 107 7.63 8.99 -2.79
N GLN A 108 7.91 8.93 -4.09
CA GLN A 108 7.76 10.06 -4.99
C GLN A 108 6.30 10.52 -5.07
N VAL A 109 5.35 9.58 -5.21
CA VAL A 109 3.91 9.89 -5.19
C VAL A 109 3.54 10.57 -3.86
N ARG A 110 3.96 10.02 -2.71
CA ARG A 110 3.72 10.61 -1.39
C ARG A 110 4.23 12.04 -1.27
N VAL A 111 5.48 12.28 -1.69
CA VAL A 111 6.09 13.62 -1.66
C VAL A 111 5.37 14.60 -2.59
N SER A 112 4.97 14.15 -3.79
CA SER A 112 4.20 14.96 -4.73
C SER A 112 2.86 15.41 -4.13
N LEU A 113 2.12 14.49 -3.49
CA LEU A 113 0.86 14.80 -2.81
C LEU A 113 1.07 15.78 -1.64
N ALA A 114 2.09 15.57 -0.82
CA ALA A 114 2.41 16.49 0.28
C ALA A 114 2.73 17.90 -0.24
N ARG A 115 3.49 18.02 -1.33
CA ARG A 115 3.78 19.31 -1.98
C ARG A 115 2.51 19.99 -2.51
N LYS A 116 1.60 19.23 -3.13
CA LYS A 116 0.29 19.75 -3.58
C LYS A 116 -0.53 20.31 -2.40
N LEU A 117 -0.53 19.63 -1.25
CA LEU A 117 -1.23 20.09 -0.05
C LEU A 117 -0.60 21.35 0.57
N ILE A 118 0.72 21.51 0.46
CA ILE A 118 1.43 22.73 0.85
C ILE A 118 1.05 23.89 -0.09
N SER A 119 1.06 23.66 -1.41
CA SER A 119 0.70 24.72 -2.37
C SER A 119 -0.75 25.20 -2.26
N LEU A 120 -1.65 24.31 -1.85
CA LEU A 120 -3.06 24.64 -1.59
C LEU A 120 -3.26 25.37 -0.25
N GLY A 121 -2.21 25.55 0.56
CA GLY A 121 -2.28 26.21 1.87
C GLY A 121 -2.98 25.39 2.96
N ILE A 122 -3.28 24.11 2.70
CA ILE A 122 -3.87 23.18 3.67
C ILE A 122 -2.83 22.84 4.75
N ILE A 123 -1.60 22.52 4.33
CA ILE A 123 -0.48 22.28 5.24
C ILE A 123 0.28 23.60 5.44
N LYS A 124 0.12 24.21 6.63
CA LYS A 124 0.77 25.49 6.98
C LYS A 124 2.19 25.35 7.53
N GLY A 125 2.59 24.16 7.97
CA GLY A 125 3.93 23.91 8.55
C GLY A 125 4.23 24.64 9.87
N LYS A 126 3.22 25.18 10.57
CA LYS A 126 3.40 25.96 11.81
C LYS A 126 3.84 25.11 13.01
N TYR A 127 3.40 23.86 13.05
CA TYR A 127 3.71 22.91 14.12
C TYR A 127 4.27 21.64 13.50
N LEU A 128 5.34 21.12 14.10
CA LEU A 128 5.96 19.87 13.71
C LEU A 128 5.88 18.92 14.91
N SER A 129 5.11 17.85 14.77
CA SER A 129 5.19 16.70 15.65
C SER A 129 5.95 15.59 14.94
N ILE A 130 6.91 14.98 15.63
CA ILE A 130 7.65 13.82 15.15
C ILE A 130 7.37 12.71 16.15
N ASP A 131 6.71 11.66 15.69
CA ASP A 131 6.54 10.43 16.46
C ASP A 131 7.51 9.37 15.91
N SER A 132 8.24 8.73 16.81
CA SER A 132 9.22 7.69 16.47
C SER A 132 8.69 6.33 16.86
N CYS A 133 7.73 5.82 16.10
CA CYS A 133 7.29 4.43 16.24
C CYS A 133 8.27 3.48 15.53
N PRO A 134 8.74 2.40 16.19
CA PRO A 134 9.66 1.45 15.57
C PRO A 134 8.90 0.63 14.52
N ILE A 135 9.44 0.57 13.29
CA ILE A 135 8.91 -0.27 12.22
C ILE A 135 9.68 -1.59 12.26
N LEU A 136 9.03 -2.65 12.72
CA LEU A 136 9.64 -3.97 12.84
C LEU A 136 9.61 -4.70 11.50
N ALA A 137 10.77 -5.11 11.00
CA ALA A 137 10.84 -6.01 9.86
C ALA A 137 10.25 -7.38 10.22
N ASN A 138 9.64 -8.05 9.23
CA ASN A 138 9.08 -9.38 9.41
C ASN A 138 10.17 -10.47 9.33
N VAL A 139 11.10 -10.45 10.28
CA VAL A 139 12.24 -11.37 10.36
C VAL A 139 12.20 -12.19 11.65
N ARG A 140 12.70 -13.42 11.58
CA ARG A 140 12.75 -14.36 12.73
C ARG A 140 13.45 -13.76 13.95
N GLN A 141 14.42 -12.89 13.74
CA GLN A 141 15.21 -12.19 14.75
C GLN A 141 14.34 -11.27 15.63
N ASN A 142 13.27 -10.68 15.08
CA ASN A 142 12.38 -9.80 15.84
C ASN A 142 11.38 -10.59 16.70
N ASN A 143 11.17 -11.88 16.42
CA ASN A 143 10.30 -12.71 17.24
C ASN A 143 11.05 -13.15 18.52
N LEU A 144 10.68 -12.54 19.67
CA LEU A 144 11.30 -12.81 20.96
C LEU A 144 11.20 -14.28 21.37
N LYS A 145 10.16 -15.00 20.94
CA LYS A 145 9.94 -16.43 21.23
C LYS A 145 10.87 -17.37 20.49
N THR A 146 11.58 -16.89 19.47
CA THR A 146 12.46 -17.74 18.67
C THR A 146 13.89 -17.71 19.19
N ASN A 147 14.49 -18.87 19.44
CA ASN A 147 15.89 -18.95 19.83
C ASN A 147 16.79 -18.62 18.62
N VAL A 148 17.48 -17.49 18.67
CA VAL A 148 18.40 -17.04 17.61
C VAL A 148 19.73 -16.65 18.25
N LYS A 149 20.80 -17.36 17.90
CA LYS A 149 22.17 -17.00 18.30
C LYS A 149 22.52 -15.65 17.68
N SER A 150 23.02 -14.71 18.50
CA SER A 150 23.48 -13.39 18.03
C SER A 150 22.39 -12.56 17.31
N ARG A 151 21.27 -12.31 17.99
CA ARG A 151 20.05 -11.67 17.44
C ARG A 151 20.29 -10.30 16.77
N PHE A 152 21.16 -9.45 17.33
CA PHE A 152 21.37 -8.07 16.88
C PHE A 152 22.85 -7.79 16.54
N LYS A 153 23.38 -8.49 15.53
CA LYS A 153 24.73 -8.22 15.00
C LYS A 153 24.66 -7.50 13.66
N LYS A 154 25.24 -6.31 13.56
CA LYS A 154 25.19 -5.48 12.34
C LYS A 154 25.86 -6.18 11.16
N GLU A 155 26.87 -6.99 11.43
CA GLU A 155 27.66 -7.74 10.43
C GLU A 155 26.90 -8.96 9.88
N ARG A 156 25.74 -9.30 10.47
CA ARG A 156 24.93 -10.46 10.10
C ARG A 156 23.47 -10.07 9.94
N PRO A 157 23.12 -9.37 8.84
CA PRO A 157 21.73 -9.04 8.55
C PRO A 157 20.88 -10.31 8.36
N PRO A 158 19.56 -10.24 8.61
CA PRO A 158 18.64 -11.34 8.34
C PRO A 158 18.71 -11.84 6.89
N LYS A 159 18.65 -13.16 6.67
CA LYS A 159 18.68 -13.72 5.31
C LYS A 159 17.42 -13.39 4.49
N ASN A 160 16.28 -13.26 5.15
CA ASN A 160 15.00 -12.95 4.49
C ASN A 160 14.93 -11.50 3.99
N ASP A 161 15.72 -10.61 4.58
CA ASP A 161 15.73 -9.20 4.25
C ASP A 161 17.13 -8.64 4.56
N SER A 162 17.95 -8.54 3.52
CA SER A 162 19.32 -8.04 3.59
C SER A 162 19.40 -6.52 3.75
N ASP A 163 18.32 -5.82 3.44
CA ASP A 163 18.27 -4.37 3.46
C ASP A 163 17.90 -3.83 4.85
N CYS A 164 17.33 -4.69 5.70
CA CYS A 164 17.12 -4.44 7.12
C CYS A 164 18.36 -3.85 7.81
N ARG A 165 18.12 -2.92 8.74
CA ARG A 165 19.13 -2.31 9.62
C ARG A 165 18.72 -2.47 11.07
N ILE A 166 19.68 -2.33 11.98
CA ILE A 166 19.39 -2.40 13.41
C ILE A 166 18.87 -1.04 13.86
N GLY A 167 17.61 -1.02 14.29
CA GLY A 167 16.97 0.08 14.99
C GLY A 167 17.15 0.00 16.50
N VAL A 168 17.02 1.14 17.15
CA VAL A 168 17.10 1.30 18.60
C VAL A 168 15.82 1.98 19.07
N PHE A 169 15.13 1.38 20.02
CA PHE A 169 13.91 1.92 20.61
C PHE A 169 14.10 2.09 22.13
N PRO A 170 14.27 3.33 22.62
CA PRO A 170 14.34 3.59 24.05
C PRO A 170 12.93 3.64 24.65
N THR A 171 12.70 2.80 25.65
CA THR A 171 11.45 2.72 26.43
C THR A 171 11.74 3.24 27.83
N PHE A 172 10.93 4.18 28.34
CA PHE A 172 11.06 4.70 29.70
C PHE A 172 10.00 4.06 30.58
N VAL A 173 10.42 3.25 31.55
CA VAL A 173 9.53 2.55 32.48
C VAL A 173 9.92 2.99 33.88
N HIS A 174 9.04 3.74 34.57
CA HIS A 174 9.29 4.28 35.92
C HIS A 174 10.64 5.03 36.04
N ASP A 175 10.88 6.00 35.15
CA ASP A 175 12.13 6.78 35.04
C ASP A 175 13.41 5.99 34.70
N GLU A 176 13.35 4.67 34.56
CA GLU A 176 14.45 3.86 34.05
C GLU A 176 14.41 3.74 32.53
N LYS A 177 15.55 4.03 31.89
CA LYS A 177 15.71 3.91 30.43
C LYS A 177 16.05 2.46 30.06
N ARG A 178 15.11 1.77 29.45
CA ARG A 178 15.33 0.49 28.78
C ARG A 178 15.58 0.74 27.30
N VAL A 179 16.56 0.05 26.71
CA VAL A 179 16.85 0.17 25.27
C VAL A 179 16.61 -1.18 24.61
N ASP A 180 15.63 -1.25 23.72
CA ASP A 180 15.35 -2.44 22.92
C ASP A 180 15.92 -2.26 21.51
N PHE A 181 16.53 -3.31 20.98
CA PHE A 181 17.03 -3.35 19.61
C PHE A 181 16.03 -4.13 18.74
N PHE A 182 15.94 -3.76 17.47
CA PHE A 182 15.12 -4.47 16.50
C PHE A 182 15.74 -4.39 15.11
N TRP A 183 15.33 -5.28 14.21
CA TRP A 183 15.60 -5.15 12.78
C TRP A 183 14.43 -4.42 12.11
N GLY A 184 14.72 -3.39 11.33
CA GLY A 184 13.71 -2.59 10.62
C GLY A 184 14.24 -2.04 9.31
#